data_AF-A0A1I3FGS2-F1
#
_entry.id   AF-A0A1I3FGS2-F1
#
_cell.length_a   1.000
_cell.length_b   1.000
_cell.length_c   1.000
_cell.angle_alpha   90.00
_cell.angle_beta   90.00
_cell.angle_gamma   90.00
#
_symmetry.space_group_name_H-M   'P 1'
#
loop_
_entity.id
_entity.type
_entity.pdbx_description
1 polymer ?
#
loop_
_entity_poly.entity_id
_entity_poly.type
_entity_poly.pdbx_seq_one_letter_code
_entity_poly.pdbx_strand_id
1 'polypeptide(L)'
;MKKLRITPLNITSALLMTWLLAQVITDAIAIGTIGWIFLLLLVLVVADQFFRLMLRDLKRVWIAEGIFVVFVVLAIWILRAW
;
A
#
# COMPACT_ATOMS: atom_id res chain seq x y z
N MET A 1 12.63 18.14 -16.06
CA MET A 1 12.04 16.82 -15.74
C MET A 1 11.69 16.80 -14.26
N LYS A 2 10.39 16.80 -13.89
CA LYS A 2 10.00 16.67 -12.47
C LYS A 2 10.50 15.30 -11.98
N LYS A 3 11.34 15.25 -10.94
CA LYS A 3 11.79 13.99 -10.34
C LYS A 3 10.56 13.28 -9.76
N LEU A 4 10.10 12.20 -10.39
CA LEU A 4 9.05 11.36 -9.85
C LEU A 4 9.49 10.82 -8.48
N ARG A 5 8.68 11.07 -7.45
CA ARG A 5 8.91 10.59 -6.08
C ARG A 5 8.07 9.34 -5.86
N ILE A 6 8.62 8.18 -6.22
CA ILE A 6 7.98 6.87 -6.03
C ILE A 6 8.18 6.44 -4.57
N THR A 7 7.11 6.11 -3.87
CA THR A 7 7.11 5.58 -2.50
C THR A 7 6.81 4.08 -2.51
N PRO A 8 7.22 3.33 -1.46
CA PRO A 8 6.86 1.93 -1.32
C PRO A 8 5.34 1.71 -1.38
N LEU A 9 4.56 2.53 -0.67
CA LEU A 9 3.10 2.42 -0.67
C LEU A 9 2.47 2.66 -2.05
N ASN A 10 3.05 3.54 -2.86
CA ASN A 10 2.62 3.75 -4.25
C ASN A 10 2.91 2.52 -5.12
N ILE A 11 4.09 1.88 -4.95
CA ILE A 11 4.43 0.63 -5.65
C ILE A 11 3.42 -0.46 -5.28
N THR A 12 3.12 -0.63 -3.99
CA THR A 12 2.12 -1.59 -3.52
C THR A 12 0.74 -1.30 -4.12
N SER A 13 0.33 -0.04 -4.18
CA SER A 13 -0.94 0.36 -4.78
C SER A 13 -1.00 0.04 -6.29
N ALA A 14 0.09 0.28 -7.02
CA ALA A 14 0.19 -0.03 -8.44
C ALA A 14 0.13 -1.55 -8.72
N LEU A 15 0.82 -2.35 -7.89
CA LEU A 15 0.76 -3.81 -7.99
C LEU A 15 -0.65 -4.33 -7.68
N LEU A 16 -1.28 -3.82 -6.62
CA LEU A 16 -2.63 -4.19 -6.24
C LEU A 16 -3.65 -3.84 -7.33
N MET A 17 -3.53 -2.65 -7.93
CA MET A 17 -4.39 -2.22 -9.03
C MET A 17 -4.19 -3.09 -10.28
N THR A 18 -2.93 -3.42 -10.60
CA THR A 18 -2.62 -4.30 -11.75
C THR A 18 -3.17 -5.71 -11.53
N TRP A 19 -3.04 -6.24 -10.32
CA TRP A 19 -3.62 -7.53 -9.94
C TRP A 19 -5.15 -7.51 -10.00
N LEU A 20 -5.79 -6.45 -9.48
CA LEU A 20 -7.24 -6.27 -9.56
C LEU A 20 -7.72 -6.29 -11.01
N LEU A 21 -7.05 -5.54 -11.90
CA LEU A 21 -7.38 -5.52 -13.32
C LEU A 21 -7.27 -6.90 -13.95
N ALA A 22 -6.22 -7.66 -13.63
CA ALA A 22 -6.07 -9.03 -14.11
C ALA A 22 -7.23 -9.93 -13.64
N GLN A 23 -7.63 -9.83 -12.38
CA GLN A 23 -8.75 -10.62 -11.82
C GLN A 23 -10.10 -10.27 -12.43
N VAL A 24 -10.32 -8.98 -12.73
CA VAL A 24 -11.52 -8.49 -13.42
C VAL A 24 -11.57 -9.03 -14.84
N ILE A 25 -10.44 -9.06 -15.56
CA ILE A 25 -10.38 -9.59 -16.94
C ILE A 25 -10.66 -11.10 -16.98
N THR A 26 -10.22 -11.85 -15.96
CA THR A 26 -10.45 -13.29 -15.88
C THR A 26 -11.78 -13.67 -15.23
N ASP A 27 -12.67 -12.70 -14.94
CA ASP A 27 -13.95 -12.89 -14.21
C ASP A 27 -13.79 -13.71 -12.91
N ALA A 28 -12.62 -13.64 -12.29
CA ALA A 28 -12.24 -14.50 -11.17
C ALA A 28 -12.56 -13.87 -9.80
N ILE A 29 -13.21 -12.69 -9.79
CA ILE A 29 -13.47 -11.93 -8.57
C ILE A 29 -14.91 -11.41 -8.54
N ALA A 30 -15.56 -11.53 -7.39
CA ALA A 30 -16.91 -11.02 -7.20
C ALA A 30 -16.93 -9.48 -7.12
N ILE A 31 -18.01 -8.86 -7.64
CA ILE A 31 -18.20 -7.40 -7.65
C ILE A 31 -18.09 -6.79 -6.24
N GLY A 32 -18.61 -7.48 -5.22
CA GLY A 32 -18.50 -7.02 -3.82
C GLY A 32 -17.04 -6.90 -3.35
N THR A 33 -16.17 -7.82 -3.78
CA THR A 33 -14.74 -7.81 -3.43
C THR A 33 -13.99 -6.68 -4.14
N ILE A 34 -14.39 -6.32 -5.37
CA ILE A 34 -13.82 -5.19 -6.11
C ILE A 34 -14.01 -3.88 -5.31
N GLY A 35 -15.19 -3.66 -4.75
CA GLY A 35 -15.49 -2.48 -3.92
C GLY A 35 -14.57 -2.37 -2.70
N TRP A 36 -14.31 -3.48 -2.02
CA TRP A 36 -13.37 -3.53 -0.89
C TRP A 36 -11.93 -3.22 -1.30
N ILE A 37 -11.50 -3.69 -2.47
CA ILE A 37 -10.16 -3.40 -2.99
C ILE A 37 -10.02 -1.92 -3.35
N PHE A 38 -11.05 -1.30 -3.92
CA PHE A 38 -11.05 0.15 -4.16
C PHE A 38 -11.00 0.96 -2.87
N LEU A 39 -11.74 0.55 -1.83
CA LEU A 39 -11.63 1.15 -0.50
C LEU A 39 -10.22 1.02 0.07
N LEU A 40 -9.59 -0.15 -0.07
CA LEU A 40 -8.20 -0.36 0.35
C LEU A 40 -7.24 0.55 -0.43
N LEU A 41 -7.37 0.66 -1.75
CA LEU A 41 -6.56 1.58 -2.56
C LEU A 41 -6.71 3.03 -2.12
N LEU A 42 -7.93 3.47 -1.81
CA LEU A 42 -8.18 4.80 -1.29
C LEU A 42 -7.42 5.04 0.01
N VAL A 43 -7.50 4.09 0.96
CA VAL A 43 -6.78 4.15 2.24
C VAL A 43 -5.26 4.20 2.02
N LEU A 44 -4.72 3.35 1.14
CA LEU A 44 -3.28 3.33 0.82
C LEU A 44 -2.81 4.65 0.23
N VAL A 45 -3.56 5.22 -0.72
CA VAL A 45 -3.22 6.52 -1.32
C VAL A 45 -3.27 7.65 -0.28
N VAL A 46 -4.28 7.66 0.59
CA VAL A 46 -4.38 8.66 1.67
C VAL A 46 -3.21 8.52 2.65
N ALA A 47 -2.87 7.30 3.06
CA ALA A 47 -1.73 7.04 3.93
C ALA A 47 -0.40 7.49 3.28
N ASP A 48 -0.22 7.23 1.99
CA ASP A 48 0.97 7.63 1.22
C ASP A 48 1.11 9.16 1.18
N GLN A 49 0.00 9.88 0.97
CA GLN A 49 -0.01 11.35 1.05
C GLN A 49 0.29 11.84 2.47
N PHE A 50 -0.28 11.20 3.49
CA PHE A 50 -0.01 11.54 4.89
C PHE A 50 1.48 11.39 5.23
N PHE A 51 2.12 10.28 4.85
CA PHE A 51 3.56 10.08 5.04
C PHE A 51 4.39 11.11 4.27
N ARG A 52 4.01 11.45 3.03
CA ARG A 52 4.70 12.50 2.27
C ARG A 52 4.54 13.90 2.87
N LEU A 53 3.39 14.21 3.46
CA LEU A 53 3.14 15.49 4.14
C LEU A 53 3.93 15.57 5.45
N MET A 54 3.93 14.50 6.24
CA MET A 54 4.65 14.42 7.50
C MET A 54 6.18 14.37 7.30
N LEU A 55 6.64 13.61 6.29
CA LEU A 55 8.05 13.40 5.97
C LEU A 55 8.36 14.03 4.61
N ARG A 56 8.80 15.29 4.63
CA ARG A 56 9.13 16.08 3.43
C ARG A 56 10.18 15.46 2.49
N ASP A 57 11.01 14.56 3.02
CA ASP A 57 12.07 13.89 2.29
C ASP A 57 11.67 12.46 1.91
N LEU A 58 11.76 12.15 0.61
CA LEU A 58 11.44 10.83 0.07
C LEU A 58 12.26 9.72 0.74
N LYS A 59 13.54 9.98 1.05
CA LYS A 59 14.40 8.98 1.68
C LYS A 59 13.91 8.61 3.08
N ARG A 60 13.32 9.58 3.79
CA ARG A 60 12.72 9.38 5.12
C ARG A 60 11.39 8.64 5.03
N VAL A 61 10.57 8.93 4.02
CA VAL A 61 9.33 8.17 3.75
C VAL A 61 9.64 6.69 3.58
N TRP A 62 10.64 6.37 2.76
CA TRP A 62 11.07 4.98 2.54
C TRP A 62 11.50 4.27 3.83
N ILE A 63 12.28 4.94 4.68
CA ILE A 63 12.72 4.37 5.96
C ILE A 63 11.52 4.19 6.91
N ALA A 64 10.64 5.18 7.02
CA ALA A 64 9.49 5.12 7.92
C ALA A 64 8.50 4.02 7.50
N GLU A 65 8.16 3.92 6.22
CA GLU A 65 7.32 2.85 5.70
C GLU A 65 7.97 1.47 5.89
N GLY A 66 9.28 1.37 5.69
CA GLY A 66 10.04 0.13 5.96
C GLY A 66 9.98 -0.29 7.43
N ILE A 67 10.20 0.64 8.36
CA ILE A 67 10.09 0.38 9.80
C ILE A 67 8.66 -0.03 10.16
N PHE A 68 7.65 0.63 9.58
CA PHE A 68 6.26 0.29 9.80
C PHE A 68 5.94 -1.15 9.37
N VAL A 69 6.42 -1.58 8.19
CA VAL A 69 6.25 -2.96 7.72
C VAL A 69 6.90 -3.95 8.68
N VAL A 70 8.14 -3.71 9.11
CA VAL A 70 8.84 -4.57 10.08
C VAL A 70 8.06 -4.63 11.40
N PHE A 71 7.56 -3.51 11.89
CA PHE A 71 6.77 -3.44 13.11
C PHE A 71 5.47 -4.26 13.00
N VAL A 72 4.73 -4.13 11.89
CA VAL A 72 3.50 -4.90 11.67
C VAL A 72 3.79 -6.40 11.60
N VAL A 73 4.85 -6.81 10.90
CA VAL A 73 5.25 -8.23 10.83
C VAL A 73 5.58 -8.77 12.21
N LEU A 74 6.32 -8.02 13.03
CA LEU A 74 6.64 -8.40 14.40
C LEU A 74 5.38 -8.49 15.27
N ALA A 75 4.46 -7.53 15.17
CA ALA A 75 3.21 -7.54 15.91
C ALA A 75 2.36 -8.78 15.56
N ILE A 76 2.22 -9.10 14.26
CA ILE A 76 1.53 -10.31 13.81
C ILE A 76 2.20 -11.57 14.36
N TRP A 77 3.54 -11.63 14.32
CA TRP A 77 4.30 -12.76 14.83
C TRP A 77 4.05 -12.98 16.33
N ILE A 78 4.11 -11.91 17.13
CA ILE A 78 3.84 -11.97 18.58
C ILE A 78 2.39 -12.41 18.84
N LEU A 79 1.42 -11.83 18.13
CA LEU A 79 -0.01 -12.16 18.30
C LEU A 79 -0.38 -13.58 17.87
N ARG A 80 0.39 -14.18 16.95
CA ARG A 80 0.18 -15.56 16.49
C ARG A 80 0.97 -16.58 17.30
N ALA A 81 2.08 -16.17 17.92
CA ALA A 81 2.91 -17.01 18.77
C ALA A 81 2.33 -17.19 20.19
N TRP A 82 1.42 -16.30 20.58
CA TRP A 82 0.58 -16.39 21.79
C TRP A 82 -0.81 -16.93 21.45
#